data_AF-A0A9E5KIJ5-F1
#
_entry.id   AF-A0A9E5KIJ5-F1
#
_cell.length_a   1.000
_cell.length_b   1.000
_cell.length_c   1.000
_cell.angle_alpha   90.00
_cell.angle_beta   90.00
_cell.angle_gamma   90.00
#
_symmetry.space_group_name_H-M   'P 1'
#
loop_
_entity.id
_entity.type
_entity.pdbx_description
1 polymer ?
#
loop_
_entity_poly.entity_id
_entity_poly.type
_entity_poly.pdbx_seq_one_letter_code
_entity_poly.pdbx_strand_id
1 'polypeptide(L)' 'MLARTLKSLLLSELVSGLSLTFRYMFRPKYTINYPYEKGPISPR' A
#
# COMPACT_ATOMS: atom_id res chain seq x y z
N MET A 1 -16.56 22.20 -17.72
CA MET A 1 -16.72 22.73 -16.35
C MET A 1 -17.14 21.64 -15.35
N LEU A 2 -18.11 20.77 -15.67
CA LEU A 2 -18.65 19.71 -14.79
C LEU A 2 -17.64 18.65 -14.28
N ALA A 3 -16.69 18.21 -15.10
CA ALA A 3 -15.74 17.14 -14.72
C ALA A 3 -14.80 17.54 -13.58
N ARG A 4 -14.42 18.82 -13.49
CA ARG A 4 -13.53 19.32 -12.43
C ARG A 4 -14.26 19.41 -11.09
N THR A 5 -15.55 19.76 -11.11
CA THR A 5 -16.41 19.81 -9.92
C THR A 5 -16.65 18.41 -9.35
N LEU A 6 -16.90 17.41 -10.21
CA LEU A 6 -17.03 16.01 -9.79
C LEU A 6 -15.74 15.47 -9.16
N LYS A 7 -14.58 15.81 -9.73
CA LYS A 7 -13.28 15.38 -9.18
C LYS A 7 -13.02 15.95 -7.78
N SER A 8 -13.42 17.21 -7.56
CA SER A 8 -13.28 17.89 -6.27
C SER A 8 -14.32 17.46 -5.24
N LEU A 9 -15.55 17.17 -5.65
CA LEU A 9 -16.64 16.73 -4.77
C LEU A 9 -16.51 15.26 -4.37
N LEU A 10 -16.01 14.40 -5.25
CA LEU A 10 -15.80 12.98 -4.99
C LEU A 10 -14.49 12.70 -4.24
N LEU A 11 -13.73 13.73 -3.87
CA LEU A 11 -12.41 13.62 -3.24
C LEU A 11 -11.59 12.49 -3.90
N SER A 12 -11.57 12.46 -5.23
CA SER A 12 -11.05 11.29 -5.97
C SER A 12 -9.59 11.01 -5.64
N GLU A 13 -8.83 12.05 -5.27
CA GLU A 13 -7.45 11.96 -4.80
C GLU A 13 -7.33 11.20 -3.48
N LEU A 14 -8.27 11.39 -2.54
CA LEU A 14 -8.33 10.66 -1.27
C LEU A 14 -8.67 9.20 -1.51
N VAL A 15 -9.66 8.92 -2.37
CA VAL A 15 -10.03 7.54 -2.74
C VAL A 15 -8.87 6.83 -3.44
N SER A 16 -8.14 7.53 -4.31
CA SER A 16 -6.92 7.01 -4.94
C SER A 16 -5.84 6.67 -3.90
N GLY A 17 -5.57 7.56 -2.94
CA GLY A 17 -4.64 7.31 -1.84
C GLY A 17 -5.05 6.13 -0.96
N LEU A 18 -6.34 6.04 -0.60
CA LEU A 18 -6.89 4.91 0.14
C LEU A 18 -6.79 3.60 -0.66
N SER A 19 -7.05 3.63 -1.97
CA SER A 19 -6.94 2.43 -2.81
C SER A 19 -5.53 1.82 -2.76
N LEU A 20 -4.50 2.67 -2.63
CA LEU A 20 -3.12 2.22 -2.47
C LEU A 20 -2.90 1.58 -1.10
N THR A 21 -3.41 2.18 -0.02
CA THR A 21 -3.28 1.61 1.33
C THR A 21 -4.02 0.29 1.45
N PHE A 22 -5.25 0.20 0.93
CA PHE A 22 -6.00 -1.05 0.83
C PHE A 22 -5.25 -2.09 0.01
N ARG A 23 -4.67 -1.72 -1.13
CA ARG A 23 -3.87 -2.63 -1.95
C ARG A 23 -2.69 -3.22 -1.17
N TYR A 24 -1.96 -2.43 -0.39
CA TYR A 24 -0.84 -2.95 0.42
C TYR A 24 -1.30 -3.70 1.67
N MET A 25 -2.43 -3.34 2.26
CA MET A 25 -3.00 -4.04 3.41
C MET A 25 -3.35 -5.50 3.10
N PHE A 26 -3.83 -5.78 1.88
CA PHE A 26 -4.13 -7.13 1.43
C PHE A 26 -2.92 -7.85 0.78
N ARG A 27 -1.73 -7.24 0.75
CA ARG A 27 -0.52 -7.92 0.27
C ARG A 27 -0.01 -8.91 1.33
N PRO A 28 0.65 -10.00 0.90
CA PRO A 28 1.31 -10.90 1.85
C PRO A 28 2.37 -10.16 2.66
N LYS A 29 2.47 -10.50 3.94
CA LYS A 29 3.44 -9.90 4.86
C LYS A 29 4.86 -10.34 4.48
N TYR A 30 5.80 -9.40 4.44
CA TYR A 30 7.22 -9.66 4.22
C TYR A 30 8.00 -9.88 5.54
N THR A 31 7.29 -10.18 6.62
CA THR A 31 7.88 -10.39 7.95
C THR A 31 8.48 -11.79 8.04
N ILE A 32 9.74 -11.89 8.45
CA ILE A 32 10.38 -13.18 8.79
C ILE A 32 9.96 -13.62 10.19
N ASN A 33 9.78 -14.92 10.41
CA ASN A 33 9.49 -15.47 11.72
C ASN A 33 10.77 -15.70 12.56
N TYR A 34 11.41 -14.64 13.05
CA TYR A 34 12.55 -14.79 13.94
C TYR A 34 12.12 -15.39 15.30
N PRO A 35 12.88 -16.32 15.92
CA PRO A 35 14.22 -16.81 15.56
C PRO A 35 14.26 -17.98 14.56
N TYR A 36 13.11 -18.47 14.11
CA TYR A 36 12.98 -19.67 13.28
C TYR A 36 13.37 -19.45 11.82
N GLU A 37 13.08 -18.26 11.27
CA GLU A 37 13.48 -17.83 9.93
C GLU A 37 14.46 -16.65 10.05
N LYS A 38 15.64 -16.78 9.44
CA LYS A 38 16.67 -15.74 9.40
C LYS A 38 16.74 -15.14 7.99
N GLY A 39 16.95 -13.83 7.92
CA GLY A 39 17.16 -13.13 6.65
C GLY A 39 18.44 -13.60 5.94
N PRO A 40 18.56 -13.35 4.61
CA PRO A 40 19.73 -13.72 3.84
C PRO A 40 20.97 -12.99 4.38
N ILE A 41 22.01 -13.76 4.73
CA ILE A 41 23.27 -13.23 5.25
C ILE A 41 24.27 -13.24 4.09
N SER A 42 24.93 -12.12 3.83
CA SER A 42 26.01 -12.08 2.84
C SER A 42 27.25 -12.82 3.37
N PRO A 43 28.06 -13.48 2.52
CA PRO A 43 29.15 -14.38 2.96
C PRO A 43 30.39 -13.72 3.58
N ARG A 44 30.36 -12.41 3.87
CA ARG A 44 31.53 -11.67 4.35
C ARG A 44 31.67 -11.74 5.85
#